data_AF-A0A958E6E3-F1
#
_entry.id   AF-A0A958E6E3-F1
#
_cell.length_a   1.000
_cell.length_b   1.000
_cell.length_c   1.000
_cell.angle_alpha   90.00
_cell.angle_beta   90.00
_cell.angle_gamma   90.00
#
_symmetry.space_group_name_H-M   'P 1'
#
loop_
_entity.id
_entity.type
_entity.pdbx_description
1 polymer ?
#
loop_
_entity_poly.entity_id
_entity_poly.type
_entity_poly.pdbx_seq_one_letter_code
_entity_poly.pdbx_strand_id
1 'polypeptide(L)'
;MVLNNLDWTIILLFFVVSLTIGVIAARKAGKNTAEFFLSGRSMPWWLLGVSMVATTFSCDTPNLVTDIVRQNGVSGNWAWWAFLLTGMLTVFIYARMWQRSKVLTDLEFYELRYSGNMAAFLRGFRAIYLGVLFNIMVMATVSLAMIKIGAVMLQWSAVKTLLIVSTITVIYSAIGGLRGILLTDFFQFILAMVGSVGGAYILLQLPQVGGLSNLLSHPNVISRIDLFPDFSNTDALWTLLIMPLAVQWWSVWYPGAEPGGGGYIAQRMLAAKDEKHATWATLFFNFAHYALRPWPWIVIGLASIIIFPNLESLQTAFPNLNPAFVKNDLSYPAMLTFLPAGLL
;
A
#
# COMPACT_ATOMS: atom_id res chain seq x y z
N MET A 1 -24.98 -10.57 12.96
CA MET A 1 -24.39 -10.56 11.61
C MET A 1 -23.61 -9.26 11.48
N VAL A 2 -22.31 -9.33 11.20
CA VAL A 2 -21.43 -8.14 11.13
C VAL A 2 -21.77 -7.25 9.92
N LEU A 3 -22.28 -7.86 8.84
CA LEU A 3 -22.67 -7.17 7.61
C LEU A 3 -24.17 -7.29 7.36
N ASN A 4 -24.79 -6.22 6.86
CA ASN A 4 -26.17 -6.18 6.40
C ASN A 4 -26.24 -6.21 4.86
N ASN A 5 -27.46 -6.15 4.30
CA ASN A 5 -27.66 -6.20 2.84
C ASN A 5 -27.03 -5.00 2.10
N LEU A 6 -26.89 -3.85 2.76
CA LEU A 6 -26.27 -2.67 2.17
C LEU A 6 -24.77 -2.89 1.98
N ASP A 7 -24.07 -3.47 2.97
CA ASP A 7 -22.64 -3.81 2.86
C ASP A 7 -22.39 -4.77 1.69
N TRP A 8 -23.19 -5.83 1.57
CA TRP A 8 -23.08 -6.76 0.44
C TRP A 8 -23.35 -6.09 -0.92
N THR A 9 -24.25 -5.11 -0.95
CA THR A 9 -24.53 -4.33 -2.17
C THR A 9 -23.34 -3.45 -2.53
N ILE A 10 -22.69 -2.81 -1.55
CA ILE A 10 -21.49 -2.00 -1.75
C ILE A 10 -20.34 -2.86 -2.28
N ILE A 11 -20.09 -4.02 -1.67
CA ILE A 11 -19.06 -4.97 -2.10
C ILE A 11 -19.33 -5.47 -3.54
N LEU A 12 -20.57 -5.84 -3.84
CA LEU A 12 -20.94 -6.28 -5.19
C LEU A 12 -20.74 -5.17 -6.22
N LEU A 13 -21.19 -3.95 -5.91
CA LEU A 13 -21.05 -2.78 -6.79
C LEU A 13 -19.57 -2.47 -7.04
N PHE A 14 -18.73 -2.55 -6.01
CA PHE A 14 -17.28 -2.39 -6.12
C PHE A 14 -16.67 -3.32 -7.17
N PHE A 15 -17.01 -4.62 -7.11
CA PHE A 15 -16.49 -5.60 -8.07
C PHE A 15 -17.06 -5.40 -9.48
N VAL A 16 -18.35 -5.09 -9.59
CA VAL A 16 -18.99 -4.80 -10.89
C VAL A 16 -18.35 -3.59 -11.56
N VAL A 17 -18.12 -2.50 -10.83
CA VAL A 17 -17.47 -1.29 -11.35
C VAL A 17 -16.02 -1.59 -11.77
N SER A 18 -15.26 -2.29 -10.92
CA SER A 18 -13.87 -2.66 -11.21
C SER A 18 -13.76 -3.54 -12.47
N LEU A 19 -14.62 -4.55 -12.60
CA LEU A 19 -14.67 -5.41 -13.78
C LEU A 19 -15.09 -4.63 -15.04
N THR A 20 -16.08 -3.74 -14.92
CA THR A 20 -16.55 -2.89 -16.02
C THR A 20 -15.43 -1.99 -16.53
N ILE A 21 -14.67 -1.36 -15.63
CA ILE A 21 -13.49 -0.56 -15.99
C ILE A 21 -12.46 -1.42 -16.75
N GLY A 22 -12.16 -2.62 -16.25
CA GLY A 22 -11.24 -3.56 -16.90
C GLY A 22 -11.67 -3.94 -18.32
N VAL A 23 -12.94 -4.31 -18.51
CA VAL A 23 -13.51 -4.68 -19.81
C VAL A 23 -13.52 -3.51 -20.79
N ILE A 24 -13.86 -2.30 -20.34
CA ILE A 24 -13.83 -1.11 -21.19
C ILE A 24 -12.39 -0.78 -21.63
N ALA A 25 -11.43 -0.89 -20.71
CA ALA A 25 -10.02 -0.63 -21.00
C ALA A 25 -9.41 -1.67 -21.97
N ALA A 26 -9.86 -2.92 -21.90
CA ALA A 26 -9.39 -4.02 -22.74
C ALA A 26 -9.50 -3.73 -24.24
N ARG A 27 -10.57 -3.03 -24.66
CA ARG A 27 -10.79 -2.63 -26.06
C ARG A 27 -9.64 -1.80 -26.63
N LYS A 28 -8.94 -1.06 -25.78
CA LYS A 28 -7.77 -0.26 -26.16
C LYS A 28 -6.45 -0.96 -25.86
N ALA A 29 -6.36 -1.67 -24.74
CA ALA A 29 -5.14 -2.39 -24.32
C ALA A 29 -4.75 -3.50 -25.32
N GLY A 30 -5.71 -4.19 -25.93
CA GLY A 30 -5.47 -5.28 -26.88
C GLY A 30 -4.90 -4.87 -28.24
N LYS A 31 -4.67 -3.57 -28.51
CA LYS A 31 -4.21 -3.09 -29.82
C LYS A 31 -2.76 -3.47 -30.13
N ASN A 32 -1.87 -3.41 -29.16
CA ASN A 32 -0.46 -3.80 -29.27
C ASN A 32 0.21 -3.80 -27.88
N THR A 33 1.45 -4.33 -27.82
CA THR A 33 2.26 -4.41 -26.60
C THR A 33 2.47 -3.06 -25.90
N ALA A 34 2.62 -1.97 -26.64
CA ALA A 34 2.81 -0.64 -26.05
C ALA A 34 1.51 -0.08 -25.44
N GLU A 35 0.33 -0.40 -25.99
CA GLU A 35 -0.95 -0.08 -25.36
C GLU A 35 -1.19 -0.95 -24.12
N PHE A 36 -0.84 -2.24 -24.18
CA PHE A 36 -1.02 -3.15 -23.05
C PHE A 36 -0.13 -2.77 -21.85
N PHE A 37 1.18 -2.56 -22.07
CA PHE A 37 2.13 -2.32 -20.97
C PHE A 37 2.33 -0.85 -20.64
N LEU A 38 2.12 0.09 -21.57
CA LEU A 38 2.43 1.52 -21.38
C LEU A 38 1.23 2.44 -21.65
N SER A 39 0.06 1.90 -21.98
CA SER A 39 -1.13 2.68 -22.38
C SER A 39 -0.81 3.75 -23.44
N GLY A 40 0.06 3.40 -24.40
CA GLY A 40 0.46 4.29 -25.49
C GLY A 40 1.27 5.51 -25.04
N ARG A 41 1.86 5.49 -23.84
CA ARG A 41 2.65 6.59 -23.26
C ARG A 41 1.93 7.94 -23.29
N SER A 42 0.65 7.94 -22.94
CA SER A 42 -0.23 9.12 -23.06
C SER A 42 -0.86 9.50 -21.72
N MET A 43 -0.42 8.90 -20.61
CA MET A 43 -1.12 9.01 -19.34
C MET A 43 -0.83 10.34 -18.62
N PRO A 44 -1.86 10.98 -18.04
CA PRO A 44 -1.70 12.22 -17.30
C PRO A 44 -1.08 11.97 -15.91
N TRP A 45 -0.44 13.00 -15.35
CA TRP A 45 0.36 12.87 -14.14
C TRP A 45 -0.48 12.51 -12.92
N TRP A 46 -1.69 13.05 -12.83
CA TRP A 46 -2.59 12.82 -11.70
C TRP A 46 -3.05 11.36 -11.64
N LEU A 47 -3.34 10.75 -12.79
CA LEU A 47 -3.77 9.36 -12.87
C LEU A 47 -2.63 8.41 -12.51
N LEU A 48 -1.44 8.68 -13.06
CA LEU A 48 -0.23 7.93 -12.75
C LEU A 48 0.13 8.03 -11.28
N GLY A 49 0.13 9.26 -10.74
CA GLY A 49 0.42 9.53 -9.34
C GLY A 49 -0.56 8.82 -8.40
N VAL A 50 -1.88 8.93 -8.64
CA VAL A 50 -2.88 8.18 -7.87
C VAL A 50 -2.63 6.69 -7.96
N SER A 51 -2.36 6.15 -9.15
CA SER A 51 -2.09 4.73 -9.31
C SER A 51 -0.84 4.24 -8.58
N MET A 52 0.24 5.05 -8.54
CA MET A 52 1.43 4.75 -7.72
C MET A 52 1.07 4.65 -6.22
N VAL A 53 0.20 5.55 -5.74
CA VAL A 53 -0.26 5.54 -4.33
C VAL A 53 -1.20 4.37 -4.08
N ALA A 54 -2.13 4.09 -4.99
CA ALA A 54 -3.08 2.98 -4.91
C ALA A 54 -2.35 1.63 -4.82
N THR A 55 -1.35 1.42 -5.69
CA THR A 55 -0.55 0.18 -5.72
C THR A 55 0.17 -0.07 -4.41
N THR A 56 0.58 1.00 -3.72
CA THR A 56 1.24 0.92 -2.41
C THR A 56 0.26 0.96 -1.24
N PHE A 57 -1.05 1.12 -1.49
CA PHE A 57 -2.12 1.05 -0.50
C PHE A 57 -2.76 -0.34 -0.61
N SER A 58 -1.92 -1.36 -0.42
CA SER A 58 -2.39 -2.74 -0.33
C SER A 58 -3.01 -2.99 1.04
N CYS A 59 -3.81 -4.05 1.18
CA CYS A 59 -4.54 -4.36 2.41
C CYS A 59 -3.64 -4.69 3.62
N ASP A 60 -2.39 -5.05 3.38
CA ASP A 60 -1.35 -5.26 4.40
C ASP A 60 -0.75 -3.96 4.94
N THR A 61 -0.77 -2.88 4.16
CA THR A 61 -0.07 -1.63 4.53
C THR A 61 -0.69 -0.95 5.75
N PRO A 62 -2.03 -0.78 5.88
CA PRO A 62 -2.63 -0.26 7.10
C PRO A 62 -2.37 -1.13 8.34
N ASN A 63 -2.32 -2.46 8.15
CA ASN A 63 -2.01 -3.41 9.20
C ASN A 63 -0.55 -3.23 9.67
N LEU A 64 0.40 -3.08 8.73
CA LEU A 64 1.80 -2.79 9.02
C LEU A 64 1.98 -1.47 9.76
N VAL A 65 1.33 -0.39 9.32
CA VAL A 65 1.43 0.91 10.01
C VAL A 65 0.85 0.83 11.41
N THR A 66 -0.25 0.12 11.60
CA THR A 66 -0.83 -0.14 12.93
C THR A 66 0.11 -0.95 13.81
N ASP A 67 0.77 -1.97 13.27
CA ASP A 67 1.78 -2.76 13.96
C ASP A 67 2.95 -1.90 14.44
N ILE A 68 3.50 -1.07 13.56
CA ILE A 68 4.59 -0.13 13.88
C ILE A 68 4.17 0.83 15.00
N VAL A 69 2.98 1.43 14.90
CA VAL A 69 2.47 2.39 15.89
C VAL A 69 2.25 1.74 17.25
N ARG A 70 1.74 0.51 17.29
CA ARG A 70 1.53 -0.22 18.55
C ARG A 70 2.83 -0.67 19.20
N GLN A 71 3.86 -0.97 18.43
CA GLN A 71 5.16 -1.38 18.95
C GLN A 71 6.00 -0.18 19.39
N ASN A 72 6.16 0.82 18.51
CA ASN A 72 7.15 1.88 18.64
C ASN A 72 6.55 3.30 18.68
N GLY A 73 5.21 3.43 18.67
CA GLY A 73 4.55 4.73 18.56
C GLY A 73 4.70 5.35 17.17
N VAL A 74 4.37 6.63 17.07
CA VAL A 74 4.42 7.38 15.80
C VAL A 74 5.85 7.45 15.26
N SER A 75 6.86 7.61 16.12
CA SER A 75 8.27 7.64 15.75
C SER A 75 8.76 6.36 15.05
N GLY A 76 8.11 5.22 15.28
CA GLY A 76 8.39 3.98 14.54
C GLY A 76 8.23 4.12 13.02
N ASN A 77 7.43 5.09 12.56
CA ASN A 77 7.21 5.31 11.13
C ASN A 77 8.46 5.84 10.39
N TRP A 78 9.50 6.29 11.08
CA TRP A 78 10.78 6.61 10.44
C TRP A 78 11.41 5.41 9.71
N ALA A 79 11.06 4.18 10.12
CA ALA A 79 11.44 2.95 9.43
C ALA A 79 11.01 2.93 7.94
N TRP A 80 10.00 3.71 7.55
CA TRP A 80 9.58 3.82 6.17
C TRP A 80 9.48 5.27 5.66
N TRP A 81 9.24 6.26 6.51
CA TRP A 81 9.28 7.68 6.14
C TRP A 81 10.65 8.13 5.61
N ALA A 82 11.75 7.50 6.04
CA ALA A 82 13.08 7.78 5.49
C ALA A 82 13.18 7.53 3.97
N PHE A 83 12.36 6.64 3.41
CA PHE A 83 12.28 6.40 1.97
C PHE A 83 11.71 7.58 1.18
N LEU A 84 11.18 8.62 1.84
CA LEU A 84 10.89 9.90 1.19
C LEU A 84 12.15 10.47 0.52
N LEU A 85 13.34 10.27 1.09
CA LEU A 85 14.61 10.70 0.47
C LEU A 85 14.80 10.04 -0.90
N THR A 86 14.59 8.73 -0.98
CA THR A 86 14.59 7.95 -2.22
C THR A 86 13.57 8.49 -3.21
N GLY A 87 12.37 8.76 -2.72
CA GLY A 87 11.28 9.30 -3.50
C GLY A 87 11.61 10.66 -4.10
N MET A 88 12.14 11.59 -3.30
CA MET A 88 12.53 12.92 -3.77
C MET A 88 13.71 12.86 -4.77
N LEU A 89 14.67 11.96 -4.55
CA LEU A 89 15.72 11.68 -5.54
C LEU A 89 15.11 11.21 -6.87
N THR A 90 14.12 10.31 -6.80
CA THR A 90 13.40 9.81 -7.98
C THR A 90 12.64 10.93 -8.68
N VAL A 91 11.97 11.83 -7.95
CA VAL A 91 11.23 12.98 -8.51
C VAL A 91 12.14 13.88 -9.33
N PHE A 92 13.26 14.31 -8.75
CA PHE A 92 14.08 15.38 -9.33
C PHE A 92 15.09 14.89 -10.36
N ILE A 93 15.54 13.63 -10.26
CA ILE A 93 16.55 13.07 -11.16
C ILE A 93 15.92 12.05 -12.09
N TYR A 94 15.42 10.96 -11.54
CA TYR A 94 15.16 9.76 -12.33
C TYR A 94 13.83 9.78 -13.09
N ALA A 95 12.81 10.50 -12.62
CA ALA A 95 11.50 10.50 -13.27
C ALA A 95 11.56 10.96 -14.73
N ARG A 96 12.36 11.99 -15.00
CA ARG A 96 12.59 12.47 -16.38
C ARG A 96 13.42 11.47 -17.18
N MET A 97 14.45 10.88 -16.56
CA MET A 97 15.33 9.91 -17.22
C MET A 97 14.58 8.63 -17.63
N TRP A 98 13.70 8.11 -16.77
CA TRP A 98 12.82 6.99 -17.09
C TRP A 98 11.93 7.30 -18.27
N GLN A 99 11.29 8.47 -18.30
CA GLN A 99 10.43 8.82 -19.43
C GLN A 99 11.22 8.99 -20.74
N ARG A 100 12.46 9.50 -20.67
CA ARG A 100 13.37 9.66 -21.81
C ARG A 100 13.91 8.35 -22.36
N SER A 101 14.07 7.31 -21.53
CA SER A 101 14.71 6.06 -21.96
C SER A 101 13.88 5.28 -22.98
N LYS A 102 12.56 5.50 -23.03
CA LYS A 102 11.62 4.84 -23.96
C LYS A 102 11.71 3.31 -23.96
N VAL A 103 12.22 2.71 -22.87
CA VAL A 103 12.15 1.27 -22.65
C VAL A 103 10.72 0.81 -22.42
N LEU A 104 10.47 -0.48 -22.59
CA LEU A 104 9.20 -1.12 -22.26
C LEU A 104 9.14 -1.54 -20.79
N THR A 105 10.28 -2.00 -20.25
CA THR A 105 10.41 -2.42 -18.84
C THR A 105 11.64 -1.80 -18.20
N ASP A 106 11.62 -1.66 -16.87
CA ASP A 106 12.79 -1.24 -16.11
C ASP A 106 13.99 -2.16 -16.31
N LEU A 107 13.75 -3.47 -16.50
CA LEU A 107 14.81 -4.45 -16.73
C LEU A 107 15.51 -4.29 -18.09
N GLU A 108 14.84 -3.74 -19.10
CA GLU A 108 15.47 -3.46 -20.40
C GLU A 108 16.58 -2.39 -20.28
N PHE A 109 16.48 -1.53 -19.26
CA PHE A 109 17.51 -0.52 -18.99
C PHE A 109 18.89 -1.14 -18.67
N TYR A 110 18.96 -2.36 -18.11
CA TYR A 110 20.24 -3.01 -17.83
C TYR A 110 21.02 -3.30 -19.11
N GLU A 111 20.35 -3.75 -20.16
CA GLU A 111 20.98 -3.99 -21.45
C GLU A 111 21.42 -2.68 -22.13
N LEU A 112 20.63 -1.62 -22.00
CA LEU A 112 21.04 -0.29 -22.49
C LEU A 112 22.25 0.25 -21.73
N ARG A 113 22.33 0.02 -20.41
CA ARG A 113 23.37 0.61 -19.57
C ARG A 113 24.69 -0.15 -19.60
N TYR A 114 24.65 -1.48 -19.62
CA TYR A 114 25.84 -2.34 -19.50
C TYR A 114 26.23 -3.01 -20.81
N SER A 115 25.30 -3.21 -21.74
CA SER A 115 25.49 -3.86 -23.05
C SER A 115 26.08 -5.28 -23.02
N GLY A 116 25.86 -6.04 -24.09
CA GLY A 116 26.45 -7.38 -24.27
C GLY A 116 25.78 -8.51 -23.50
N ASN A 117 26.33 -9.72 -23.67
CA ASN A 117 25.73 -10.98 -23.21
C ASN A 117 25.53 -11.05 -21.69
N MET A 118 26.44 -10.45 -20.91
CA MET A 118 26.32 -10.43 -19.44
C MET A 118 25.17 -9.54 -18.98
N ALA A 119 24.87 -8.46 -19.70
CA ALA A 119 23.72 -7.60 -19.40
C ALA A 119 22.39 -8.31 -19.74
N ALA A 120 22.35 -9.04 -20.85
CA ALA A 120 21.19 -9.87 -21.21
C ALA A 120 20.95 -10.99 -20.19
N PHE A 121 22.02 -11.66 -19.73
CA PHE A 121 21.94 -12.63 -18.63
C PHE A 121 21.39 -11.98 -17.35
N LEU A 122 21.92 -10.82 -16.96
CA LEU A 122 21.46 -10.08 -15.77
C LEU A 122 19.98 -9.71 -15.87
N ARG A 123 19.52 -9.24 -17.05
CA ARG A 123 18.11 -8.96 -17.31
C ARG A 123 17.25 -10.20 -17.12
N GLY A 124 17.63 -11.33 -17.73
CA GLY A 124 16.92 -12.60 -17.62
C GLY A 124 16.86 -13.11 -16.18
N PHE A 125 17.99 -13.08 -15.48
CA PHE A 125 18.07 -13.46 -14.06
C PHE A 125 17.16 -12.59 -13.19
N ARG A 126 17.24 -11.26 -13.32
CA ARG A 126 16.38 -10.33 -12.55
C ARG A 126 14.91 -10.48 -12.89
N ALA A 127 14.56 -10.77 -14.15
CA ALA A 127 13.18 -11.00 -14.55
C ALA A 127 12.57 -12.21 -13.81
N ILE A 128 13.30 -13.31 -13.68
CA ILE A 128 12.84 -14.50 -12.94
C ILE A 128 12.87 -14.24 -11.44
N TYR A 129 13.98 -13.70 -10.92
CA TYR A 129 14.17 -13.47 -9.50
C TYR A 129 13.14 -12.48 -8.93
N LEU A 130 13.00 -11.30 -9.52
CA LEU A 130 12.04 -10.28 -9.06
C LEU A 130 10.62 -10.60 -9.53
N GLY A 131 10.46 -11.03 -10.78
CA GLY A 131 9.15 -11.25 -11.38
C GLY A 131 8.41 -12.48 -10.86
N VAL A 132 9.13 -13.54 -10.45
CA VAL A 132 8.53 -14.78 -9.95
C VAL A 132 8.79 -14.95 -8.46
N LEU A 133 10.04 -15.15 -8.05
CA LEU A 133 10.35 -15.56 -6.68
C LEU A 133 9.98 -14.48 -5.66
N PHE A 134 10.40 -13.23 -5.92
CA PHE A 134 10.12 -12.13 -5.01
C PHE A 134 8.62 -11.79 -4.97
N ASN A 135 7.95 -11.78 -6.13
CA ASN A 135 6.50 -11.56 -6.18
C ASN A 135 5.71 -12.64 -5.42
N ILE A 136 6.13 -13.91 -5.42
CA ILE A 136 5.49 -14.96 -4.60
C ILE A 136 5.59 -14.62 -3.11
N MET A 137 6.75 -14.13 -2.66
CA MET A 137 6.94 -13.74 -1.26
C MET A 137 6.06 -12.54 -0.87
N VAL A 138 5.98 -11.51 -1.72
CA VAL A 138 5.09 -10.36 -1.51
C VAL A 138 3.63 -10.78 -1.53
N MET A 139 3.23 -11.64 -2.47
CA MET A 139 1.87 -12.15 -2.53
C MET A 139 1.50 -12.96 -1.29
N ALA A 140 2.45 -13.69 -0.68
CA ALA A 140 2.22 -14.41 0.56
C ALA A 140 1.92 -13.46 1.74
N THR A 141 2.64 -12.34 1.88
CA THR A 141 2.38 -11.36 2.95
C THR A 141 1.06 -10.63 2.76
N VAL A 142 0.75 -10.22 1.52
CA VAL A 142 -0.54 -9.59 1.18
C VAL A 142 -1.71 -10.57 1.40
N SER A 143 -1.54 -11.83 1.00
CA SER A 143 -2.54 -12.88 1.21
C SER A 143 -2.80 -13.12 2.69
N LEU A 144 -1.78 -13.07 3.54
CA LEU A 144 -1.96 -13.20 4.99
C LEU A 144 -2.78 -12.04 5.57
N ALA A 145 -2.52 -10.80 5.16
CA ALA A 145 -3.33 -9.65 5.58
C ALA A 145 -4.78 -9.78 5.12
N MET A 146 -5.00 -10.24 3.89
CA MET A 146 -6.33 -10.51 3.35
C MET A 146 -7.06 -11.60 4.15
N ILE A 147 -6.38 -12.68 4.53
CA ILE A 147 -6.94 -13.73 5.40
C ILE A 147 -7.39 -13.14 6.74
N LYS A 148 -6.57 -12.29 7.36
CA LYS A 148 -6.92 -11.64 8.65
C LYS A 148 -8.16 -10.76 8.51
N ILE A 149 -8.24 -9.94 7.46
CA ILE A 149 -9.41 -9.10 7.17
C ILE A 149 -10.64 -9.98 6.93
N GLY A 150 -10.54 -11.01 6.08
CA GLY A 150 -11.65 -11.91 5.77
C GLY A 150 -12.13 -12.70 6.99
N ALA A 151 -11.23 -13.12 7.87
CA ALA A 151 -11.57 -13.81 9.11
C ALA A 151 -12.29 -12.86 10.09
N VAL A 152 -11.79 -11.64 10.28
CA VAL A 152 -12.34 -10.68 11.25
C VAL A 152 -13.67 -10.07 10.75
N MET A 153 -13.70 -9.59 9.51
CA MET A 153 -14.84 -8.86 8.94
C MET A 153 -15.91 -9.78 8.38
N LEU A 154 -15.52 -10.82 7.63
CA LEU A 154 -16.44 -11.68 6.90
C LEU A 154 -16.72 -13.01 7.60
N GLN A 155 -15.94 -13.33 8.64
CA GLN A 155 -15.95 -14.65 9.28
C GLN A 155 -15.72 -15.79 8.26
N TRP A 156 -14.88 -15.52 7.25
CA TRP A 156 -14.54 -16.47 6.21
C TRP A 156 -13.30 -17.27 6.57
N SER A 157 -13.25 -18.53 6.13
CA SER A 157 -12.03 -19.34 6.20
C SER A 157 -10.96 -18.79 5.25
N ALA A 158 -9.69 -19.05 5.57
CA ALA A 158 -8.56 -18.58 4.77
C ALA A 158 -8.67 -18.97 3.28
N VAL A 159 -9.04 -20.25 3.03
CA VAL A 159 -9.20 -20.78 1.66
C VAL A 159 -10.32 -20.06 0.91
N LYS A 160 -11.48 -19.85 1.56
CA LYS A 160 -12.62 -19.15 0.94
C LYS A 160 -12.24 -17.71 0.58
N THR A 161 -11.59 -16.99 1.50
CA THR A 161 -11.12 -15.62 1.28
C THR A 161 -10.17 -15.54 0.08
N LEU A 162 -9.14 -16.38 0.05
CA LEU A 162 -8.14 -16.34 -1.02
C LEU A 162 -8.72 -16.72 -2.38
N LEU A 163 -9.54 -17.78 -2.46
CA LEU A 163 -10.11 -18.22 -3.74
C LEU A 163 -10.99 -17.12 -4.35
N ILE A 164 -11.91 -16.54 -3.58
CA ILE A 164 -12.85 -15.54 -4.09
C ILE A 164 -12.11 -14.28 -4.54
N VAL A 165 -11.30 -13.70 -3.64
CA VAL A 165 -10.67 -12.40 -3.92
C VAL A 165 -9.60 -12.52 -5.00
N SER A 166 -8.78 -13.58 -4.97
CA SER A 166 -7.72 -13.78 -5.98
C SER A 166 -8.31 -14.07 -7.36
N THR A 167 -9.35 -14.90 -7.46
CA THR A 167 -10.00 -15.19 -8.75
C THR A 167 -10.55 -13.91 -9.39
N ILE A 168 -11.29 -13.10 -8.62
CA ILE A 168 -11.83 -11.83 -9.15
C ILE A 168 -10.70 -10.89 -9.58
N THR A 169 -9.65 -10.77 -8.75
CA THR A 169 -8.50 -9.90 -9.02
C THR A 169 -7.76 -10.29 -10.29
N VAL A 170 -7.52 -11.59 -10.50
CA VAL A 170 -6.87 -12.12 -11.71
C VAL A 170 -7.69 -11.83 -12.95
N ILE A 171 -9.01 -12.03 -12.89
CA ILE A 171 -9.90 -11.83 -14.06
C ILE A 171 -9.84 -10.39 -14.57
N TYR A 172 -10.08 -9.39 -13.72
CA TYR A 172 -10.11 -8.00 -14.21
C TYR A 172 -8.71 -7.47 -14.55
N SER A 173 -7.66 -7.92 -13.84
CA SER A 173 -6.28 -7.48 -14.08
C SER A 173 -5.71 -8.03 -15.38
N ALA A 174 -6.02 -9.28 -15.73
CA ALA A 174 -5.55 -9.90 -16.98
C ALA A 174 -6.15 -9.23 -18.23
N ILE A 175 -7.38 -8.71 -18.13
CA ILE A 175 -8.14 -8.19 -19.26
C ILE A 175 -7.78 -6.72 -19.56
N GLY A 176 -7.54 -5.89 -18.53
CA GLY A 176 -7.48 -4.43 -18.68
C GLY A 176 -6.14 -3.84 -19.13
N GLY A 177 -5.03 -4.58 -19.04
CA GLY A 177 -3.67 -4.05 -19.22
C GLY A 177 -3.36 -2.88 -18.26
N LEU A 178 -2.26 -2.14 -18.51
CA LEU A 178 -1.88 -1.00 -17.67
C LEU A 178 -3.00 0.04 -17.60
N ARG A 179 -3.67 0.34 -18.72
CA ARG A 179 -4.77 1.34 -18.73
C ARG A 179 -5.92 0.94 -17.81
N GLY A 180 -6.31 -0.33 -17.81
CA GLY A 180 -7.32 -0.86 -16.91
C GLY A 180 -6.88 -0.71 -15.45
N ILE A 181 -5.66 -1.12 -15.15
CA ILE A 181 -5.05 -1.00 -13.81
C ILE A 181 -5.07 0.46 -13.33
N LEU A 182 -4.63 1.42 -14.15
CA LEU A 182 -4.60 2.84 -13.76
C LEU A 182 -6.00 3.37 -13.39
N LEU A 183 -7.03 2.96 -14.14
CA LEU A 183 -8.41 3.41 -13.92
C LEU A 183 -9.05 2.71 -12.72
N THR A 184 -8.81 1.41 -12.54
CA THR A 184 -9.27 0.69 -11.35
C THR A 184 -8.57 1.21 -10.10
N ASP A 185 -7.27 1.47 -10.17
CA ASP A 185 -6.49 2.06 -9.07
C ASP A 185 -7.05 3.42 -8.65
N PHE A 186 -7.45 4.27 -9.62
CA PHE A 186 -8.06 5.56 -9.33
C PHE A 186 -9.37 5.42 -8.54
N PHE A 187 -10.24 4.53 -8.98
CA PHE A 187 -11.49 4.22 -8.29
C PHE A 187 -11.25 3.62 -6.89
N GLN A 188 -10.37 2.63 -6.80
CA GLN A 188 -10.03 1.92 -5.56
C GLN A 188 -9.37 2.84 -4.55
N PHE A 189 -8.49 3.75 -4.98
CA PHE A 189 -7.83 4.69 -4.08
C PHE A 189 -8.80 5.70 -3.47
N ILE A 190 -9.77 6.21 -4.26
CA ILE A 190 -10.81 7.09 -3.71
C ILE A 190 -11.58 6.37 -2.62
N LEU A 191 -12.04 5.14 -2.88
CA LEU A 191 -12.76 4.35 -1.89
C LEU A 191 -11.90 4.03 -0.67
N ALA A 192 -10.65 3.65 -0.86
CA ALA A 192 -9.73 3.32 0.22
C ALA A 192 -9.44 4.54 1.11
N MET A 193 -9.28 5.74 0.53
CA MET A 193 -9.09 6.98 1.27
C MET A 193 -10.36 7.43 1.99
N VAL A 194 -11.53 7.37 1.35
CA VAL A 194 -12.82 7.68 2.00
C VAL A 194 -13.07 6.71 3.15
N GLY A 195 -12.85 5.42 2.94
CA GLY A 195 -13.01 4.38 3.95
C GLY A 195 -12.03 4.53 5.11
N SER A 196 -10.75 4.81 4.87
CA SER A 196 -9.77 4.98 5.94
C SER A 196 -10.00 6.26 6.75
N VAL A 197 -10.26 7.40 6.10
CA VAL A 197 -10.55 8.67 6.77
C VAL A 197 -11.87 8.61 7.52
N GLY A 198 -12.93 8.09 6.88
CA GLY A 198 -14.23 7.90 7.50
C GLY A 198 -14.16 6.92 8.68
N GLY A 199 -13.44 5.82 8.52
CA GLY A 199 -13.19 4.85 9.58
C GLY A 199 -12.46 5.49 10.77
N ALA A 200 -11.37 6.22 10.53
CA ALA A 200 -10.66 6.93 11.59
C ALA A 200 -11.56 7.94 12.32
N TYR A 201 -12.39 8.69 11.59
CA TYR A 201 -13.33 9.65 12.17
C TYR A 201 -14.38 8.96 13.07
N ILE A 202 -15.00 7.87 12.61
CA ILE A 202 -15.99 7.11 13.38
C ILE A 202 -15.34 6.51 14.63
N LEU A 203 -14.15 5.93 14.50
CA LEU A 203 -13.45 5.29 15.61
C LEU A 203 -12.99 6.29 16.68
N LEU A 204 -12.67 7.53 16.28
CA LEU A 204 -12.44 8.61 17.24
C LEU A 204 -13.68 8.94 18.08
N GLN A 205 -14.88 8.71 17.57
CA GLN A 205 -16.13 9.00 18.29
C GLN A 205 -16.56 7.88 19.25
N LEU A 206 -15.85 6.75 19.28
CA LEU A 206 -16.14 5.70 20.25
C LEU A 206 -16.06 6.27 21.67
N PRO A 207 -17.03 5.95 22.57
CA PRO A 207 -17.05 6.49 23.93
C PRO A 207 -15.74 6.28 24.70
N GLN A 208 -15.05 5.17 24.43
CA GLN A 208 -13.77 4.82 25.04
C GLN A 208 -12.61 5.69 24.55
N VAL A 209 -12.67 6.16 23.29
CA VAL A 209 -11.64 7.03 22.69
C VAL A 209 -11.95 8.50 22.98
N GLY A 210 -13.21 8.91 22.80
CA GLY A 210 -13.70 10.23 23.20
C GLY A 210 -13.14 11.41 22.39
N GLY A 211 -12.79 11.18 21.12
CA GLY A 211 -12.27 12.20 20.21
C GLY A 211 -10.75 12.32 20.18
N LEU A 212 -10.24 13.17 19.28
CA LEU A 212 -8.80 13.33 19.05
C LEU A 212 -8.07 13.87 20.29
N SER A 213 -8.65 14.84 21.00
CA SER A 213 -8.03 15.41 22.20
C SER A 213 -7.82 14.35 23.28
N ASN A 214 -8.85 13.54 23.55
CA ASN A 214 -8.79 12.48 24.55
C ASN A 214 -7.84 11.36 24.13
N LEU A 215 -7.82 11.02 22.84
CA LEU A 215 -6.84 10.08 22.29
C LEU A 215 -5.40 10.51 22.59
N LEU A 216 -5.06 11.77 22.30
CA LEU A 216 -3.70 12.28 22.47
C LEU A 216 -3.28 12.45 23.93
N SER A 217 -4.23 12.70 24.84
CA SER A 217 -3.97 12.80 26.28
C SER A 217 -4.13 11.48 27.04
N HIS A 218 -4.55 10.39 26.39
CA HIS A 218 -4.82 9.14 27.06
C HIS A 218 -3.53 8.53 27.66
N PRO A 219 -3.53 8.02 28.91
CA PRO A 219 -2.32 7.52 29.56
C PRO A 219 -1.54 6.46 28.78
N ASN A 220 -2.25 5.56 28.08
CA ASN A 220 -1.64 4.51 27.26
C ASN A 220 -1.09 5.01 25.91
N VAL A 221 -1.42 6.23 25.50
CA VAL A 221 -1.12 6.77 24.16
C VAL A 221 -0.14 7.93 24.21
N ILE A 222 -0.14 8.74 25.28
CA ILE A 222 0.65 9.96 25.38
C ILE A 222 2.17 9.76 25.19
N SER A 223 2.71 8.60 25.56
CA SER A 223 4.13 8.26 25.34
C SER A 223 4.43 7.69 23.96
N ARG A 224 3.42 7.59 23.08
CA ARG A 224 3.49 6.97 21.76
C ARG A 224 3.25 7.95 20.62
N ILE A 225 2.97 9.23 20.91
CA ILE A 225 2.64 10.24 19.89
C ILE A 225 3.86 11.02 19.38
N ASP A 226 5.01 10.87 20.04
CA ASP A 226 6.23 11.58 19.66
C ASP A 226 6.66 11.21 18.24
N LEU A 227 6.94 12.24 17.42
CA LEU A 227 7.39 12.07 16.05
C LEU A 227 8.82 11.53 15.96
N PHE A 228 9.62 11.73 16.99
CA PHE A 228 11.00 11.28 17.06
C PHE A 228 11.15 10.27 18.20
N PRO A 229 12.09 9.31 18.06
CA PRO A 229 12.40 8.43 19.18
C PRO A 229 13.00 9.22 20.33
N ASP A 230 12.95 8.65 21.53
CA ASP A 230 13.63 9.21 22.69
C ASP A 230 15.14 9.27 22.43
N PHE A 231 15.68 10.49 22.42
CA PHE A 231 17.10 10.74 22.18
C PHE A 231 18.01 10.26 23.31
N SER A 232 17.45 10.00 24.50
CA SER A 232 18.19 9.37 25.60
C SER A 232 18.32 7.84 25.43
N ASN A 233 17.45 7.23 24.62
CA ASN A 233 17.54 5.82 24.26
C ASN A 233 18.35 5.65 22.97
N THR A 234 19.64 5.38 23.13
CA THR A 234 20.59 5.17 22.03
C THR A 234 20.12 4.11 21.03
N ASP A 235 19.58 2.97 21.51
CA ASP A 235 19.13 1.89 20.62
C ASP A 235 17.93 2.33 19.78
N ALA A 236 16.94 3.00 20.39
CA ALA A 236 15.78 3.54 19.66
C ALA A 236 16.21 4.62 18.66
N LEU A 237 17.12 5.51 19.03
CA LEU A 237 17.64 6.55 18.15
C LEU A 237 18.36 5.94 16.92
N TRP A 238 19.21 4.94 17.13
CA TRP A 238 19.91 4.26 16.05
C TRP A 238 18.97 3.48 15.14
N THR A 239 18.09 2.67 15.73
CA THR A 239 17.21 1.75 14.98
C THR A 239 16.07 2.46 14.27
N LEU A 240 15.45 3.46 14.90
CA LEU A 240 14.27 4.12 14.35
C LEU A 240 14.62 5.33 13.50
N LEU A 241 15.72 6.06 13.76
CA LEU A 241 16.00 7.33 13.07
C LEU A 241 17.30 7.30 12.26
N ILE A 242 18.44 7.02 12.91
CA ILE A 242 19.75 7.20 12.26
C ILE A 242 19.96 6.18 11.14
N MET A 243 19.77 4.88 11.39
CA MET A 243 19.96 3.86 10.36
C MET A 243 19.02 4.05 9.16
N PRO A 244 17.70 4.34 9.36
CA PRO A 244 16.82 4.66 8.26
C PRO A 244 17.29 5.82 7.39
N LEU A 245 17.72 6.93 8.00
CA LEU A 245 18.12 8.16 7.29
C LEU A 245 19.54 8.12 6.70
N ALA A 246 20.47 7.41 7.34
CA ALA A 246 21.86 7.37 6.91
C ALA A 246 22.13 6.26 5.88
N VAL A 247 21.43 5.12 6.00
CA VAL A 247 21.78 3.89 5.26
C VAL A 247 20.56 3.31 4.54
N GLN A 248 19.47 3.04 5.26
CA GLN A 248 18.38 2.20 4.76
C GLN A 248 17.74 2.73 3.47
N TRP A 249 17.52 4.05 3.38
CA TRP A 249 16.81 4.63 2.25
C TRP A 249 17.50 4.36 0.90
N TRP A 250 18.84 4.23 0.89
CA TRP A 250 19.60 3.96 -0.33
C TRP A 250 20.18 2.54 -0.43
N SER A 251 20.29 1.81 0.69
CA SER A 251 20.92 0.48 0.70
C SER A 251 19.92 -0.67 0.60
N VAL A 252 18.64 -0.44 0.91
CA VAL A 252 17.61 -1.48 0.93
C VAL A 252 16.74 -1.39 -0.32
N TRP A 253 16.49 -2.57 -0.90
CA TRP A 253 15.47 -2.72 -1.92
C TRP A 253 14.10 -2.79 -1.24
N TYR A 254 13.22 -1.83 -1.55
CA TYR A 254 11.82 -1.83 -1.12
C TYR A 254 10.93 -1.53 -2.32
N PRO A 255 9.87 -2.32 -2.59
CA PRO A 255 9.03 -2.12 -3.76
C PRO A 255 8.50 -0.67 -3.82
N GLY A 256 8.81 0.05 -4.89
CA GLY A 256 8.39 1.44 -5.08
C GLY A 256 9.15 2.50 -4.30
N ALA A 257 10.16 2.10 -3.51
CA ALA A 257 11.11 3.00 -2.85
C ALA A 257 12.58 2.62 -3.15
N GLU A 258 12.82 2.01 -4.30
CA GLU A 258 14.17 1.77 -4.79
C GLU A 258 14.86 3.09 -5.19
N PRO A 259 16.15 3.27 -4.84
CA PRO A 259 16.94 4.42 -5.29
C PRO A 259 16.99 4.45 -6.82
N GLY A 260 16.32 5.44 -7.41
CA GLY A 260 16.19 5.55 -8.85
C GLY A 260 14.79 5.34 -9.39
N GLY A 261 13.86 4.82 -8.58
CA GLY A 261 12.58 4.32 -9.06
C GLY A 261 12.75 2.99 -9.79
N GLY A 262 11.98 1.99 -9.39
CA GLY A 262 12.05 0.62 -9.92
C GLY A 262 10.67 -0.03 -9.96
N GLY A 263 10.57 -1.14 -10.68
CA GLY A 263 9.36 -1.94 -10.80
C GLY A 263 8.13 -1.14 -11.22
N TYR A 264 7.06 -1.22 -10.44
CA TYR A 264 5.76 -0.67 -10.81
C TYR A 264 5.72 0.87 -10.83
N ILE A 265 6.62 1.57 -10.12
CA ILE A 265 6.77 3.04 -10.19
C ILE A 265 7.43 3.44 -11.52
N ALA A 266 8.51 2.74 -11.91
CA ALA A 266 9.16 2.94 -13.20
C ALA A 266 8.19 2.73 -14.36
N GLN A 267 7.35 1.69 -14.30
CA GLN A 267 6.32 1.43 -15.32
C GLN A 267 5.37 2.62 -15.53
N ARG A 268 4.97 3.27 -14.43
CA ARG A 268 4.06 4.42 -14.47
C ARG A 268 4.76 5.68 -14.99
N MET A 269 6.04 5.88 -14.67
CA MET A 269 6.85 6.95 -15.26
C MET A 269 7.05 6.74 -16.78
N LEU A 270 7.26 5.50 -17.22
CA LEU A 270 7.39 5.15 -18.65
C LEU A 270 6.10 5.36 -19.44
N ALA A 271 4.94 5.23 -18.80
CA ALA A 271 3.62 5.46 -19.40
C ALA A 271 3.21 6.96 -19.47
N ALA A 272 4.01 7.86 -18.90
CA ALA A 272 3.71 9.29 -18.91
C ALA A 272 3.85 9.92 -20.30
N LYS A 273 2.94 10.87 -20.60
CA LYS A 273 2.94 11.64 -21.85
C LYS A 273 4.26 12.34 -22.15
N ASP A 274 4.87 12.91 -21.12
CA ASP A 274 6.12 13.65 -21.19
C ASP A 274 6.84 13.60 -19.83
N GLU A 275 8.07 14.08 -19.81
CA GLU A 275 8.91 14.13 -18.60
C GLU A 275 8.27 14.93 -17.47
N LYS A 276 7.58 16.03 -17.80
CA LYS A 276 6.87 16.86 -16.82
C LYS A 276 5.82 16.01 -16.12
N HIS A 277 5.06 15.22 -16.87
CA HIS A 277 4.04 14.34 -16.32
C HIS A 277 4.62 13.20 -15.49
N ALA A 278 5.77 12.64 -15.86
CA ALA A 278 6.47 11.67 -15.02
C ALA A 278 6.90 12.32 -13.69
N THR A 279 7.53 13.50 -13.73
CA THR A 279 7.96 14.21 -12.51
C THR A 279 6.78 14.57 -11.59
N TRP A 280 5.70 15.15 -12.13
CA TRP A 280 4.53 15.51 -11.32
C TRP A 280 3.79 14.29 -10.77
N ALA A 281 3.75 13.17 -11.51
CA ALA A 281 3.17 11.92 -11.02
C ALA A 281 3.95 11.42 -9.80
N THR A 282 5.27 11.35 -9.90
CA THR A 282 6.14 10.90 -8.82
C THR A 282 6.11 11.87 -7.63
N LEU A 283 6.02 13.18 -7.86
CA LEU A 283 5.91 14.16 -6.78
C LEU A 283 4.58 14.03 -6.04
N PHE A 284 3.47 13.92 -6.78
CA PHE A 284 2.15 13.68 -6.20
C PHE A 284 2.11 12.36 -5.43
N PHE A 285 2.73 11.31 -5.97
CA PHE A 285 2.89 10.04 -5.27
C PHE A 285 3.57 10.23 -3.92
N ASN A 286 4.73 10.88 -3.86
CA ASN A 286 5.43 11.11 -2.61
C ASN A 286 4.60 11.90 -1.59
N PHE A 287 3.95 12.99 -2.04
CA PHE A 287 3.08 13.76 -1.16
C PHE A 287 1.94 12.89 -0.61
N ALA A 288 1.19 12.21 -1.46
CA ALA A 288 0.04 11.43 -1.03
C ALA A 288 0.44 10.17 -0.23
N HIS A 289 1.58 9.56 -0.54
CA HIS A 289 2.09 8.34 0.09
C HIS A 289 2.60 8.60 1.51
N TYR A 290 3.32 9.72 1.73
CA TYR A 290 3.93 10.03 3.03
C TYR A 290 3.13 11.03 3.86
N ALA A 291 2.51 12.04 3.24
CA ALA A 291 1.86 13.14 3.98
C ALA A 291 0.35 12.98 4.12
N LEU A 292 -0.33 12.22 3.25
CA LEU A 292 -1.80 12.12 3.25
C LEU A 292 -2.31 10.80 3.83
N ARG A 293 -2.05 9.69 3.14
CA ARG A 293 -2.67 8.39 3.44
C ARG A 293 -2.30 7.74 4.79
N PRO A 294 -1.14 7.99 5.44
CA PRO A 294 -0.78 7.24 6.64
C PRO A 294 -1.55 7.68 7.88
N TRP A 295 -1.95 8.94 7.94
CA TRP A 295 -2.54 9.54 9.13
C TRP A 295 -3.81 8.85 9.61
N PRO A 296 -4.79 8.49 8.74
CA PRO A 296 -5.93 7.70 9.16
C PRO A 296 -5.52 6.38 9.83
N TRP A 297 -4.52 5.67 9.29
CA TRP A 297 -4.05 4.42 9.86
C TRP A 297 -3.29 4.60 11.18
N ILE A 298 -2.49 5.66 11.29
CA ILE A 298 -1.79 6.01 12.54
C ILE A 298 -2.81 6.31 13.64
N VAL A 299 -3.84 7.11 13.34
CA VAL A 299 -4.93 7.42 14.27
C VAL A 299 -5.66 6.15 14.71
N ILE A 300 -6.00 5.26 13.78
CA ILE A 300 -6.61 3.96 14.08
C ILE A 300 -5.67 3.12 14.95
N GLY A 301 -4.38 3.10 14.64
CA GLY A 301 -3.37 2.38 15.42
C GLY A 301 -3.27 2.88 16.86
N LEU A 302 -3.25 4.20 17.07
CA LEU A 302 -3.25 4.79 18.41
C LEU A 302 -4.56 4.49 19.16
N ALA A 303 -5.71 4.64 18.50
CA ALA A 303 -7.02 4.33 19.08
C ALA A 303 -7.13 2.84 19.47
N SER A 304 -6.50 1.96 18.70
CA SER A 304 -6.47 0.52 18.99
C SER A 304 -5.73 0.19 20.30
N ILE A 305 -4.82 1.04 20.78
CA ILE A 305 -4.11 0.84 22.07
C ILE A 305 -5.09 1.05 23.24
N ILE A 306 -6.13 1.86 23.06
CA ILE A 306 -7.16 2.09 24.07
C ILE A 306 -8.16 0.92 24.07
N ILE A 307 -8.67 0.55 22.89
CA ILE A 307 -9.70 -0.48 22.74
C ILE A 307 -9.15 -1.89 22.97
N PHE A 308 -7.94 -2.17 22.45
CA PHE A 308 -7.26 -3.45 22.55
C PHE A 308 -5.85 -3.25 23.15
N PRO A 309 -5.73 -3.12 24.48
CA PRO A 309 -4.46 -2.75 25.12
C PRO A 309 -3.33 -3.75 24.92
N ASN A 310 -3.66 -5.03 24.75
CA ASN A 310 -2.69 -6.12 24.61
C ASN A 310 -3.19 -7.21 23.64
N LEU A 311 -2.31 -8.14 23.26
CA LEU A 311 -2.66 -9.22 22.34
C LEU A 311 -3.72 -10.17 22.92
N GLU A 312 -3.77 -10.31 24.25
CA GLU A 312 -4.80 -11.11 24.93
C GLU A 312 -6.20 -10.53 24.67
N SER A 313 -6.37 -9.22 24.79
CA SER A 313 -7.65 -8.55 24.49
C SER A 313 -8.13 -8.78 23.04
N LEU A 314 -7.20 -8.86 22.08
CA LEU A 314 -7.52 -9.24 20.69
C LEU A 314 -7.93 -10.71 20.60
N GLN A 315 -7.22 -11.62 21.26
CA GLN A 315 -7.55 -13.04 21.26
C GLN A 315 -8.91 -13.30 21.92
N THR A 316 -9.25 -12.58 23.00
CA THR A 316 -10.56 -12.65 23.66
C THR A 316 -11.68 -12.15 22.75
N ALA A 317 -11.44 -11.07 21.99
CA ALA A 317 -12.41 -10.54 21.03
C ALA A 317 -12.62 -11.47 19.81
N PHE A 318 -11.57 -12.20 19.40
CA PHE A 318 -11.60 -13.11 18.25
C PHE A 318 -11.17 -14.54 18.65
N PRO A 319 -11.97 -15.26 19.48
CA PRO A 319 -11.57 -16.55 20.05
C PRO A 319 -11.39 -17.65 19.01
N ASN A 320 -12.07 -17.54 17.87
CA ASN A 320 -12.00 -18.50 16.77
C ASN A 320 -10.81 -18.27 15.82
N LEU A 321 -10.07 -17.17 15.99
CA LEU A 321 -8.91 -16.88 15.16
C LEU A 321 -7.70 -17.66 15.70
N ASN A 322 -6.95 -18.27 14.79
CA ASN A 322 -5.71 -18.97 15.15
C ASN A 322 -4.77 -18.00 15.89
N PRO A 323 -4.26 -18.35 17.08
CA PRO A 323 -3.36 -17.50 17.85
C PRO A 323 -2.12 -17.03 17.09
N ALA A 324 -1.64 -17.80 16.11
CA ALA A 324 -0.53 -17.42 15.25
C ALA A 324 -0.80 -16.15 14.43
N PHE A 325 -2.07 -15.80 14.21
CA PHE A 325 -2.49 -14.60 13.48
C PHE A 325 -2.74 -13.39 14.40
N VAL A 326 -2.81 -13.59 15.73
CA VAL A 326 -3.03 -12.52 16.71
C VAL A 326 -1.71 -11.83 17.02
N LYS A 327 -1.44 -10.77 16.27
CA LYS A 327 -0.28 -9.88 16.40
C LYS A 327 -0.77 -8.43 16.36
N ASN A 328 0.11 -7.46 16.61
CA ASN A 328 -0.28 -6.04 16.68
C ASN A 328 -0.93 -5.54 15.37
N ASP A 329 -0.50 -6.04 14.22
CA ASP A 329 -1.09 -5.75 12.91
C ASP A 329 -2.59 -6.12 12.78
N LEU A 330 -3.07 -7.13 13.54
CA LEU A 330 -4.49 -7.52 13.58
C LEU A 330 -5.39 -6.40 14.15
N SER A 331 -4.81 -5.46 14.89
CA SER A 331 -5.58 -4.39 15.53
C SER A 331 -6.26 -3.49 14.50
N TYR A 332 -5.72 -3.36 13.28
CA TYR A 332 -6.37 -2.58 12.23
C TYR A 332 -7.73 -3.18 11.82
N PRO A 333 -7.81 -4.42 11.30
CA PRO A 333 -9.11 -5.03 11.00
C PRO A 333 -9.99 -5.23 12.24
N ALA A 334 -9.40 -5.45 13.43
CA ALA A 334 -10.16 -5.52 14.67
C ALA A 334 -10.93 -4.21 14.96
N MET A 335 -10.28 -3.06 14.76
CA MET A 335 -10.92 -1.76 14.93
C MET A 335 -12.04 -1.53 13.91
N LEU A 336 -11.93 -2.07 12.69
CA LEU A 336 -12.98 -1.94 11.68
C LEU A 336 -14.29 -2.65 12.08
N THR A 337 -14.28 -3.56 13.06
CA THR A 337 -15.52 -4.21 13.56
C THR A 337 -16.46 -3.23 14.29
N PHE A 338 -15.94 -2.09 14.73
CA PHE A 338 -16.72 -1.04 15.40
C PHE A 338 -17.37 -0.06 14.43
N LEU A 339 -17.12 -0.18 13.13
CA LEU A 339 -17.82 0.63 12.13
C LEU A 339 -19.30 0.19 12.05
N PRO A 340 -20.24 1.12 11.89
CA PRO A 340 -21.65 0.77 11.82
C PRO A 340 -21.93 -0.03 10.54
N ALA A 341 -22.87 -0.98 10.65
CA ALA A 341 -23.31 -1.77 9.50
C ALA A 341 -23.91 -0.85 8.41
N GLY A 342 -23.62 -1.15 7.14
CA GLY A 342 -24.00 -0.35 5.98
C GLY A 342 -22.91 0.61 5.47
N LEU A 343 -21.72 0.63 6.08
CA LEU A 343 -20.56 1.43 5.68
C LEU A 343 -19.32 0.58 5.32
N LEU A 344 -19.44 -0.76 5.35
CA LEU A 344 -18.33 -1.70 5.14
C LEU A 344 -18.20 -2.17 3.68
#